data_AF-A0A665V789-F1
#
_entry.id   AF-A0A665V789-F1
#
_cell.length_a   1.000
_cell.length_b   1.000
_cell.length_c   1.000
_cell.angle_alpha   90.00
_cell.angle_beta   90.00
_cell.angle_gamma   90.00
#
_symmetry.space_group_name_H-M   'P 1'
#
loop_
_entity.id
_entity.type
_entity.pdbx_description
1 polymer ?
#
loop_
_entity_poly.entity_id
_entity_poly.type
_entity_poly.pdbx_seq_one_letter_code
_entity_poly.pdbx_strand_id
1 'polypeptide(L)'
;MLIKEFRIVLPVSVEEYQVGQLYTVAEASKNETGGGEGVEVLANEPYEKDGEKGQYTHKIYHLQSKVPGFIRALAPKGALDIEEKAWNAYPYCRTNNFMIKIETWHKPDMGNQENVHGLDKSSWESVEIIDIDIADRSSISQKDYKPELDPAIYKSKKTGRGPLGPNWKEELVDNPNCPHMCAYKLVTVEFKWRGLQSKIENFIQKMEGRVFTHFHRQLFCLIDEWIDMSMDDIRHVEEETKKELDEMRIKDGIKGMSAAD
;
A
#
# COMPACT_ATOMS: atom_id res chain seq x y z
N MET A 1 5.74 -4.88 -20.25
CA MET A 1 4.65 -4.99 -19.29
C MET A 1 4.90 -6.22 -18.45
N LEU A 2 5.03 -6.02 -17.14
CA LEU A 2 5.25 -7.05 -16.15
C LEU A 2 4.08 -6.99 -15.15
N ILE A 3 3.38 -8.10 -14.98
CA ILE A 3 2.22 -8.19 -14.08
C ILE A 3 2.55 -9.16 -12.94
N LYS A 4 2.27 -8.74 -11.70
CA LYS A 4 2.33 -9.60 -10.51
C LYS A 4 1.08 -9.37 -9.66
N GLU A 5 0.61 -10.41 -8.99
CA GLU A 5 -0.47 -10.32 -8.00
C GLU A 5 0.12 -10.53 -6.60
N PHE A 6 0.07 -9.50 -5.77
CA PHE A 6 0.45 -9.60 -4.36
C PHE A 6 -0.78 -9.93 -3.53
N ARG A 7 -0.74 -11.04 -2.80
CA ARG A 7 -1.82 -11.48 -1.91
C ARG A 7 -1.41 -11.22 -0.47
N ILE A 8 -2.23 -10.45 0.25
CA ILE A 8 -1.97 -10.09 1.64
C ILE A 8 -3.17 -10.53 2.49
N VAL A 9 -3.00 -11.65 3.18
CA VAL A 9 -3.94 -12.11 4.22
C VAL A 9 -3.76 -11.26 5.46
N LEU A 10 -4.86 -10.88 6.11
CA LEU A 10 -4.85 -10.01 7.29
C LEU A 10 -5.87 -10.49 8.34
N PRO A 11 -5.55 -10.37 9.64
CA PRO A 11 -6.45 -10.70 10.76
C PRO A 11 -7.42 -9.54 11.08
N VAL A 12 -8.07 -9.02 10.03
CA VAL A 12 -9.09 -7.97 10.09
C VAL A 12 -10.23 -8.33 9.13
N SER A 13 -11.42 -7.78 9.34
CA SER A 13 -12.50 -7.93 8.37
C SER A 13 -12.32 -7.00 7.16
N VAL A 14 -13.09 -7.24 6.10
CA VAL A 14 -13.14 -6.35 4.92
C VAL A 14 -13.62 -4.95 5.34
N GLU A 15 -14.63 -4.87 6.20
CA GLU A 15 -15.18 -3.62 6.72
C GLU A 15 -14.16 -2.86 7.58
N GLU A 16 -13.46 -3.56 8.48
CA GLU A 16 -12.39 -2.97 9.30
C GLU A 16 -11.23 -2.46 8.44
N TYR A 17 -10.84 -3.20 7.40
CA TYR A 17 -9.76 -2.80 6.50
C TYR A 17 -10.09 -1.51 5.75
N GLN A 18 -11.36 -1.24 5.42
CA GLN A 18 -11.75 0.00 4.75
C GLN A 18 -11.32 1.25 5.54
N VAL A 19 -11.49 1.22 6.87
CA VAL A 19 -11.08 2.29 7.79
C VAL A 19 -9.57 2.24 8.00
N GLY A 20 -9.03 1.06 8.34
CA GLY A 20 -7.62 0.89 8.67
C GLY A 20 -6.67 1.25 7.52
N GLN A 21 -7.04 0.97 6.27
CA GLN A 21 -6.22 1.35 5.12
C GLN A 21 -6.12 2.87 4.98
N LEU A 22 -7.21 3.62 5.21
CA LEU A 22 -7.24 5.06 4.99
C LEU A 22 -6.44 5.77 6.09
N TYR A 23 -6.63 5.36 7.34
CA TYR A 23 -5.80 5.81 8.45
C TYR A 23 -4.31 5.52 8.21
N THR A 24 -3.98 4.30 7.82
CA THR A 24 -2.58 3.90 7.59
C THR A 24 -1.96 4.66 6.41
N VAL A 25 -2.73 4.96 5.36
CA VAL A 25 -2.27 5.81 4.24
C VAL A 25 -1.93 7.21 4.75
N ALA A 26 -2.76 7.80 5.62
CA ALA A 26 -2.47 9.11 6.20
C ALA A 26 -1.15 9.08 6.99
N GLU A 27 -1.00 8.13 7.91
CA GLU A 27 0.21 8.01 8.75
C GLU A 27 1.47 7.66 7.93
N ALA A 28 1.36 6.75 6.97
CA ALA A 28 2.48 6.42 6.07
C ALA A 28 2.89 7.63 5.22
N SER A 29 1.92 8.42 4.74
CA SER A 29 2.21 9.64 3.97
C SER A 29 3.00 10.65 4.82
N LYS A 30 2.62 10.83 6.09
CA LYS A 30 3.34 11.70 7.04
C LYS A 30 4.77 11.20 7.30
N ASN A 31 4.95 9.89 7.45
CA ASN A 31 6.26 9.27 7.68
C ASN A 31 7.22 9.44 6.49
N GLU A 32 6.68 9.61 5.27
CA GLU A 32 7.45 9.73 4.04
C GLU A 32 7.65 11.19 3.57
N THR A 33 7.03 12.18 4.23
CA THR A 33 6.97 13.57 3.74
C THR A 33 7.83 14.53 4.55
N GLY A 34 8.79 15.18 3.89
CA GLY A 34 9.71 16.14 4.48
C GLY A 34 10.85 16.51 3.53
N GLY A 35 11.49 17.65 3.76
CA GLY A 35 12.65 18.10 2.97
C GLY A 35 12.37 18.34 1.48
N GLY A 36 11.15 18.77 1.14
CA GLY A 36 10.69 18.98 -0.23
C GLY A 36 10.23 17.70 -0.95
N GLU A 37 10.25 16.55 -0.27
CA GLU A 37 9.87 15.24 -0.82
C GLU A 37 8.69 14.63 -0.08
N GLY A 38 8.08 13.58 -0.66
CA GLY A 38 6.93 12.87 -0.09
C GLY A 38 5.63 13.10 -0.84
N VAL A 39 4.52 13.16 -0.10
CA VAL A 39 3.16 13.13 -0.65
C VAL A 39 2.52 14.51 -0.61
N GLU A 40 1.97 14.94 -1.75
CA GLU A 40 1.08 16.09 -1.87
C GLU A 40 -0.31 15.62 -2.32
N VAL A 41 -1.37 16.08 -1.65
CA VAL A 41 -2.76 15.69 -1.97
C VAL A 41 -3.47 16.82 -2.70
N LEU A 42 -3.65 16.67 -4.01
CA LEU A 42 -4.33 17.66 -4.84
C LEU A 42 -5.85 17.57 -4.70
N ALA A 43 -6.41 16.37 -4.85
CA ALA A 43 -7.83 16.10 -4.72
C ALA A 43 -8.11 14.92 -3.80
N ASN A 44 -9.19 15.02 -3.03
CA ASN A 44 -9.80 13.95 -2.27
C ASN A 44 -11.31 14.23 -2.20
N GLU A 45 -12.08 13.64 -3.10
CA GLU A 45 -13.50 13.97 -3.28
C GLU A 45 -14.32 12.74 -3.65
N PRO A 46 -15.60 12.67 -3.28
CA PRO A 46 -16.48 11.61 -3.74
C PRO A 46 -16.69 11.70 -5.27
N TYR A 47 -16.83 10.56 -5.93
CA TYR A 47 -17.19 10.50 -7.35
C TYR A 47 -18.33 9.52 -7.61
N GLU A 48 -19.04 9.76 -8.71
CA GLU A 48 -20.00 8.83 -9.29
C GLU A 48 -19.82 8.81 -10.80
N LYS A 49 -19.55 7.64 -11.38
CA LYS A 49 -19.34 7.47 -12.81
C LYS A 49 -19.82 6.10 -13.26
N ASP A 50 -20.63 6.05 -14.32
CA ASP A 50 -21.12 4.81 -14.94
C ASP A 50 -21.76 3.81 -13.93
N GLY A 51 -22.40 4.34 -12.87
CA GLY A 51 -23.02 3.56 -11.80
C GLY A 51 -22.06 3.12 -10.68
N GLU A 52 -20.76 3.34 -10.83
CA GLU A 52 -19.75 3.17 -9.78
C GLU A 52 -19.70 4.43 -8.89
N LYS A 53 -19.70 4.24 -7.58
CA LYS A 53 -19.57 5.32 -6.58
C LYS A 53 -18.38 5.03 -5.69
N GLY A 54 -17.66 6.06 -5.29
CA GLY A 54 -16.51 5.89 -4.42
C GLY A 54 -15.81 7.20 -4.09
N GLN A 55 -14.54 7.09 -3.68
CA GLN A 55 -13.67 8.24 -3.45
C GLN A 55 -12.61 8.34 -4.54
N TYR A 56 -12.46 9.54 -5.10
CA TYR A 56 -11.39 9.88 -6.02
C TYR A 56 -10.29 10.61 -5.27
N THR A 57 -9.04 10.21 -5.49
CA THR A 57 -7.87 10.95 -5.02
C THR A 57 -6.91 11.24 -6.15
N HIS A 58 -6.26 12.41 -6.06
CA HIS A 58 -5.16 12.80 -6.93
C HIS A 58 -4.01 13.25 -6.05
N LYS A 59 -2.89 12.55 -6.11
CA LYS A 59 -1.69 12.82 -5.33
C LYS A 59 -0.48 13.01 -6.23
N ILE A 60 0.48 13.77 -5.75
CA ILE A 60 1.83 13.83 -6.32
C ILE A 60 2.80 13.23 -5.30
N TYR A 61 3.63 12.29 -5.76
CA TYR A 61 4.78 11.80 -5.01
C TYR A 61 6.05 12.47 -5.51
N HIS A 62 6.67 13.29 -4.66
CA HIS A 62 7.95 13.94 -4.94
C HIS A 62 9.10 13.05 -4.47
N LEU A 63 9.81 12.42 -5.43
CA LEU A 63 10.73 11.30 -5.14
C LEU A 63 12.21 11.60 -5.43
N GLN A 64 12.62 12.87 -5.37
CA GLN A 64 13.93 13.34 -5.83
C GLN A 64 15.11 12.53 -5.26
N SER A 65 15.35 12.59 -3.96
CA SER A 65 16.39 11.83 -3.27
C SER A 65 15.99 10.39 -2.98
N LYS A 66 14.68 10.10 -2.97
CA LYS A 66 14.10 8.80 -2.68
C LYS A 66 14.24 7.75 -3.79
N VAL A 67 14.49 8.13 -5.04
CA VAL A 67 14.75 7.17 -6.14
C VAL A 67 16.24 6.80 -6.27
N PRO A 68 16.57 5.60 -6.80
CA PRO A 68 17.96 5.20 -7.04
C PRO A 68 18.70 6.17 -7.98
N GLY A 69 20.01 6.31 -7.77
CA GLY A 69 20.84 7.23 -8.54
C GLY A 69 20.80 7.02 -10.05
N PHE A 70 20.65 5.77 -10.51
CA PHE A 70 20.53 5.48 -11.95
C PHE A 70 19.21 5.98 -12.55
N ILE A 71 18.10 5.98 -11.80
CA ILE A 71 16.81 6.54 -12.26
C ILE A 71 16.93 8.07 -12.31
N ARG A 72 17.54 8.66 -11.28
CA ARG A 72 17.77 10.11 -11.19
C ARG A 72 18.66 10.63 -12.32
N ALA A 73 19.69 9.89 -12.71
CA ALA A 73 20.58 10.25 -13.80
C ALA A 73 19.89 10.20 -15.18
N LEU A 74 18.82 9.42 -15.32
CA LEU A 74 18.05 9.28 -16.56
C LEU A 74 16.88 10.27 -16.64
N ALA A 75 16.38 10.75 -15.50
CA ALA A 75 15.23 11.64 -15.44
C ALA A 75 15.63 13.12 -15.67
N PRO A 76 14.91 13.87 -16.52
CA PRO A 76 15.02 15.33 -16.57
C PRO A 76 14.78 15.96 -15.18
N LYS A 77 15.37 17.14 -14.92
CA LYS A 77 15.13 17.87 -13.65
C LYS A 77 13.61 18.11 -13.47
N GLY A 78 13.07 17.68 -12.33
CA GLY A 78 11.64 17.79 -12.01
C GLY A 78 10.76 16.65 -12.55
N ALA A 79 11.30 15.70 -13.32
CA ALA A 79 10.53 14.58 -13.89
C ALA A 79 10.39 13.35 -12.97
N LEU A 80 10.75 13.50 -11.69
CA LEU A 80 10.63 12.43 -10.69
C LEU A 80 9.37 12.56 -9.82
N ASP A 81 8.54 13.54 -10.13
CA ASP A 81 7.22 13.67 -9.53
C ASP A 81 6.28 12.68 -10.22
N ILE A 82 5.69 11.78 -9.44
CA ILE A 82 4.77 10.77 -9.93
C ILE A 82 3.35 11.19 -9.53
N GLU A 83 2.51 11.46 -10.53
CA GLU A 83 1.08 11.65 -10.32
C GLU A 83 0.38 10.31 -10.11
N GLU A 84 -0.31 10.16 -8.99
CA GLU A 84 -1.20 9.04 -8.70
C GLU A 84 -2.65 9.51 -8.74
N LYS A 85 -3.47 8.80 -9.50
CA LYS A 85 -4.92 8.96 -9.50
C LYS A 85 -5.56 7.66 -9.06
N ALA A 86 -6.38 7.69 -8.02
CA ALA A 86 -7.05 6.50 -7.50
C ALA A 86 -8.57 6.68 -7.47
N TRP A 87 -9.27 5.61 -7.83
CA TRP A 87 -10.72 5.46 -7.78
C TRP A 87 -11.02 4.31 -6.82
N ASN A 88 -11.37 4.68 -5.59
CA ASN A 88 -11.65 3.74 -4.52
C ASN A 88 -13.17 3.51 -4.41
N ALA A 89 -13.67 2.47 -5.07
CA ALA A 89 -15.04 1.96 -4.97
C ALA A 89 -15.07 0.70 -4.10
N TYR A 90 -14.60 0.84 -2.86
CA TYR A 90 -14.39 -0.26 -1.92
C TYR A 90 -15.57 -1.26 -1.93
N PRO A 91 -15.34 -2.58 -2.07
CA PRO A 91 -14.08 -3.30 -1.87
C PRO A 91 -13.15 -3.40 -3.09
N TYR A 92 -13.47 -2.74 -4.21
CA TYR A 92 -12.55 -2.62 -5.35
C TYR A 92 -11.87 -1.25 -5.37
N CYS A 93 -10.59 -1.22 -5.72
CA CYS A 93 -9.85 0.02 -5.88
C CYS A 93 -8.96 -0.06 -7.11
N ARG A 94 -8.93 1.02 -7.90
CA ARG A 94 -8.03 1.17 -9.04
C ARG A 94 -7.18 2.41 -8.86
N THR A 95 -5.87 2.22 -8.89
CA THR A 95 -4.88 3.29 -8.90
C THR A 95 -4.12 3.28 -10.21
N ASN A 96 -3.90 4.45 -10.79
CA ASN A 96 -3.18 4.61 -12.05
C ASN A 96 -2.19 5.77 -11.97
N ASN A 97 -0.97 5.52 -12.43
CA ASN A 97 0.02 6.53 -12.77
C ASN A 97 0.60 6.25 -14.18
N PHE A 98 1.59 7.02 -14.62
CA PHE A 98 2.14 6.88 -15.97
C PHE A 98 2.76 5.49 -16.29
N MET A 99 3.23 4.74 -15.28
CA MET A 99 3.97 3.49 -15.46
C MET A 99 3.38 2.28 -14.70
N ILE A 100 2.55 2.54 -13.70
CA ILE A 100 2.07 1.57 -12.71
C ILE A 100 0.56 1.69 -12.63
N LYS A 101 -0.10 0.56 -12.79
CA LYS A 101 -1.51 0.38 -12.49
C LYS A 101 -1.64 -0.66 -11.38
N ILE A 102 -2.35 -0.30 -10.33
CA ILE A 102 -2.64 -1.20 -9.20
C ILE A 102 -4.15 -1.38 -9.14
N GLU A 103 -4.61 -2.61 -9.28
CA GLU A 103 -6.00 -3.00 -9.14
C GLU A 103 -6.12 -3.91 -7.92
N THR A 104 -7.00 -3.57 -6.99
CA THR A 104 -7.14 -4.33 -5.74
C THR A 104 -8.57 -4.79 -5.55
N TRP A 105 -8.73 -6.09 -5.27
CA TRP A 105 -9.93 -6.63 -4.66
C TRP A 105 -9.65 -6.97 -3.19
N HIS A 106 -10.56 -6.57 -2.30
CA HIS A 106 -10.56 -7.01 -0.90
C HIS A 106 -11.67 -8.06 -0.75
N LYS A 107 -11.30 -9.26 -0.31
CA LYS A 107 -12.23 -10.40 -0.22
C LYS A 107 -12.20 -11.01 1.19
N PRO A 108 -13.34 -11.47 1.72
CA PRO A 108 -13.42 -12.11 3.03
C PRO A 108 -12.99 -13.59 2.93
N ASP A 109 -11.73 -13.82 2.57
CA ASP A 109 -11.13 -15.15 2.46
C ASP A 109 -9.65 -15.14 2.87
N MET A 110 -8.98 -16.26 2.63
CA MET A 110 -7.57 -16.49 2.97
C MET A 110 -6.63 -16.45 1.77
N GLY A 111 -7.00 -15.81 0.66
CA GLY A 111 -6.09 -15.67 -0.49
C GLY A 111 -6.13 -16.81 -1.51
N ASN A 112 -7.15 -17.66 -1.46
CA ASN A 112 -7.23 -18.89 -2.28
C ASN A 112 -7.97 -18.72 -3.62
N GLN A 113 -8.65 -17.60 -3.86
CA GLN A 113 -9.28 -17.33 -5.15
C GLN A 113 -8.24 -17.03 -6.25
N GLU A 114 -8.39 -17.70 -7.39
CA GLU A 114 -7.58 -17.49 -8.58
C GLU A 114 -8.23 -16.46 -9.51
N ASN A 115 -7.42 -15.61 -10.14
CA ASN A 115 -7.84 -14.64 -11.15
C ASN A 115 -9.06 -13.78 -10.76
N VAL A 116 -9.08 -13.24 -9.54
CA VAL A 116 -10.20 -12.42 -9.02
C VAL A 116 -10.47 -11.15 -9.85
N HIS A 117 -9.48 -10.72 -10.63
CA HIS A 117 -9.56 -9.57 -11.53
C HIS A 117 -10.14 -9.91 -12.91
N GLY A 118 -10.39 -11.19 -13.21
CA GLY A 118 -11.02 -11.61 -14.46
C GLY A 118 -10.16 -11.35 -15.70
N LEU A 119 -8.83 -11.48 -15.59
CA LEU A 119 -7.92 -11.40 -16.72
C LEU A 119 -8.21 -12.53 -17.71
N ASP A 120 -7.93 -12.30 -19.00
CA ASP A 120 -7.96 -13.37 -19.99
C ASP A 120 -6.90 -14.42 -19.68
N LYS A 121 -7.13 -15.64 -20.19
CA LYS A 121 -6.27 -16.80 -19.90
C LYS A 121 -4.78 -16.54 -20.20
N SER A 122 -4.47 -15.88 -21.32
CA SER A 122 -3.09 -15.66 -21.74
C SER A 122 -2.37 -14.64 -20.84
N SER A 123 -3.08 -13.60 -20.42
CA SER A 123 -2.56 -12.65 -19.43
C SER A 123 -2.35 -13.32 -18.08
N TRP A 124 -3.33 -14.08 -17.58
CA TRP A 124 -3.26 -14.76 -16.29
C TRP A 124 -2.10 -15.76 -16.18
N GLU A 125 -1.83 -16.53 -17.23
CA GLU A 125 -0.71 -17.48 -17.27
C GLU A 125 0.68 -16.82 -17.09
N SER A 126 0.78 -15.51 -17.32
CA SER A 126 2.01 -14.73 -17.12
C SER A 126 2.12 -14.06 -15.75
N VAL A 127 1.05 -14.09 -14.95
CA VAL A 127 1.00 -13.45 -13.64
C VAL A 127 1.75 -14.30 -12.62
N GLU A 128 2.77 -13.72 -12.00
CA GLU A 128 3.41 -14.29 -10.81
C GLU A 128 2.61 -13.89 -9.57
N ILE A 129 2.18 -14.89 -8.79
CA ILE A 129 1.52 -14.68 -7.50
C ILE A 129 2.60 -14.59 -6.41
N ILE A 130 2.52 -13.56 -5.57
CA ILE A 130 3.42 -13.33 -4.44
C ILE A 130 2.59 -13.20 -3.17
N ASP A 131 2.72 -14.15 -2.26
CA ASP A 131 2.12 -14.06 -0.93
C ASP A 131 3.01 -13.22 0.00
N ILE A 132 2.44 -12.15 0.57
CA ILE A 132 3.10 -11.35 1.59
C ILE A 132 2.63 -11.82 2.95
N ASP A 133 3.58 -12.29 3.77
CA ASP A 133 3.35 -12.57 5.18
C ASP A 133 3.79 -11.39 6.04
N ILE A 134 2.84 -10.69 6.66
CA ILE A 134 3.13 -9.53 7.50
C ILE A 134 3.87 -9.90 8.80
N ALA A 135 3.84 -11.16 9.23
CA ALA A 135 4.57 -11.63 10.40
C ALA A 135 6.00 -12.09 10.08
N ASP A 136 6.32 -12.35 8.81
CA ASP A 136 7.64 -12.87 8.42
C ASP A 136 8.74 -11.79 8.53
N ARG A 137 9.51 -11.86 9.61
CA ARG A 137 10.67 -11.00 9.85
C ARG A 137 11.77 -11.17 8.81
N SER A 138 11.92 -12.34 8.19
CA SER A 138 13.01 -12.63 7.25
C SER A 138 12.90 -11.82 5.95
N SER A 139 11.68 -11.41 5.60
CA SER A 139 11.38 -10.54 4.46
C SER A 139 11.78 -9.06 4.66
N ILE A 140 12.18 -8.67 5.89
CA ILE A 140 12.45 -7.28 6.26
C ILE A 140 13.95 -7.03 6.44
N SER A 141 14.47 -5.97 5.81
CA SER A 141 15.87 -5.57 6.01
C SER A 141 16.10 -5.04 7.43
N GLN A 142 17.31 -5.16 7.96
CA GLN A 142 17.63 -4.61 9.30
C GLN A 142 17.43 -3.09 9.37
N LYS A 143 17.65 -2.39 8.26
CA LYS A 143 17.52 -0.93 8.13
C LYS A 143 16.06 -0.47 8.17
N ASP A 144 15.15 -1.28 7.64
CA ASP A 144 13.73 -0.96 7.58
C ASP A 144 12.94 -1.50 8.77
N TYR A 145 13.57 -2.34 9.59
CA TYR A 145 12.90 -2.96 10.72
C TYR A 145 12.64 -1.97 11.85
N LYS A 146 11.37 -1.87 12.24
CA LYS A 146 10.87 -1.09 13.37
C LYS A 146 10.15 -2.03 14.33
N PRO A 147 10.68 -2.30 15.53
CA PRO A 147 10.06 -3.20 16.50
C PRO A 147 8.62 -2.81 16.85
N GLU A 148 8.32 -1.52 16.92
CA GLU A 148 6.98 -0.99 17.18
C GLU A 148 5.97 -1.28 16.06
N LEU A 149 6.45 -1.58 14.84
CA LEU A 149 5.64 -1.98 13.68
C LEU A 149 5.88 -3.45 13.33
N ASP A 150 6.06 -4.29 14.34
CA ASP A 150 6.25 -5.73 14.17
C ASP A 150 5.05 -6.57 14.64
N PRO A 151 4.22 -7.07 13.71
CA PRO A 151 3.06 -7.90 14.03
C PRO A 151 3.39 -9.16 14.83
N ALA A 152 4.63 -9.68 14.70
CA ALA A 152 5.07 -10.88 15.41
C ALA A 152 5.27 -10.68 16.92
N ILE A 153 5.31 -9.43 17.38
CA ILE A 153 5.43 -9.08 18.81
C ILE A 153 4.36 -8.10 19.29
N TYR A 154 3.62 -7.48 18.38
CA TYR A 154 2.52 -6.56 18.70
C TYR A 154 1.26 -7.32 19.12
N LYS A 155 0.62 -6.85 20.19
CA LYS A 155 -0.71 -7.32 20.63
C LYS A 155 -1.62 -6.12 20.87
N SER A 156 -2.74 -6.09 20.17
CA SER A 156 -3.77 -5.07 20.33
C SER A 156 -4.37 -5.14 21.73
N LYS A 157 -4.46 -3.98 22.39
CA LYS A 157 -5.11 -3.84 23.69
C LYS A 157 -6.63 -3.78 23.56
N LYS A 158 -7.14 -3.25 22.44
CA LYS A 158 -8.59 -3.10 22.21
C LYS A 158 -9.25 -4.39 21.73
N THR A 159 -8.58 -5.13 20.84
CA THR A 159 -9.15 -6.33 20.19
C THR A 159 -8.58 -7.63 20.74
N GLY A 160 -7.41 -7.59 21.40
CA GLY A 160 -6.67 -8.77 21.83
C GLY A 160 -5.96 -9.54 20.70
N ARG A 161 -6.07 -9.09 19.44
CA ARG A 161 -5.42 -9.71 18.28
C ARG A 161 -3.89 -9.56 18.34
N GLY A 162 -3.20 -10.56 17.82
CA GLY A 162 -1.74 -10.66 17.90
C GLY A 162 -1.25 -11.17 19.26
N PRO A 163 0.06 -11.45 19.40
CA PRO A 163 1.07 -11.42 18.33
C PRO A 163 0.86 -12.49 17.26
N LEU A 164 1.29 -12.20 16.04
CA LEU A 164 1.20 -13.12 14.91
C LEU A 164 2.43 -14.06 14.90
N GLY A 165 2.27 -15.26 15.45
CA GLY A 165 3.30 -16.29 15.43
C GLY A 165 3.53 -16.90 14.04
N PRO A 166 4.50 -17.82 13.86
CA PRO A 166 4.81 -18.42 12.56
C PRO A 166 3.65 -19.15 11.88
N ASN A 167 2.68 -19.68 12.63
CA ASN A 167 1.52 -20.41 12.12
C ASN A 167 0.22 -19.60 12.23
N TRP A 168 0.32 -18.26 12.30
CA TRP A 168 -0.84 -17.41 12.58
C TRP A 168 -1.93 -17.53 11.52
N LYS A 169 -1.58 -17.85 10.27
CA LYS A 169 -2.55 -18.00 9.17
C LYS A 169 -3.37 -19.27 9.35
N GLU A 170 -2.75 -20.38 9.72
CA GLU A 170 -3.45 -21.65 10.01
C GLU A 170 -4.37 -21.48 11.23
N GLU A 171 -3.88 -20.82 12.29
CA GLU A 171 -4.66 -20.52 13.49
C GLU A 171 -5.84 -19.57 13.21
N LEU A 172 -5.70 -18.67 12.25
CA LEU A 172 -6.72 -17.69 11.89
C LEU A 172 -7.94 -18.32 11.19
N VAL A 173 -7.73 -19.34 10.34
CA VAL A 173 -8.82 -20.04 9.61
C VAL A 173 -9.86 -20.58 10.58
N ASP A 174 -9.40 -21.18 11.68
CA ASP A 174 -10.23 -21.88 12.64
C ASP A 174 -10.67 -20.99 13.82
N ASN A 175 -10.33 -19.69 13.81
CA ASN A 175 -10.64 -18.79 14.91
C ASN A 175 -11.95 -18.02 14.69
N PRO A 176 -13.08 -18.42 15.31
CA PRO A 176 -14.37 -17.76 15.11
C PRO A 176 -14.40 -16.33 15.69
N ASN A 177 -13.43 -15.96 16.53
CA ASN A 177 -13.36 -14.66 17.21
C ASN A 177 -12.40 -13.68 16.53
N CYS A 178 -11.71 -14.08 15.46
CA CYS A 178 -10.82 -13.19 14.70
C CYS A 178 -11.25 -13.15 13.23
N PRO A 179 -11.73 -12.00 12.73
CA PRO A 179 -12.06 -11.88 11.32
C PRO A 179 -10.79 -11.97 10.46
N HIS A 180 -10.99 -12.27 9.18
CA HIS A 180 -9.92 -12.34 8.21
C HIS A 180 -10.38 -11.87 6.83
N MET A 181 -9.42 -11.42 6.04
CA MET A 181 -9.60 -11.00 4.66
C MET A 181 -8.30 -11.15 3.87
N CYS A 182 -8.37 -11.16 2.54
CA CYS A 182 -7.21 -11.07 1.66
C CYS A 182 -7.33 -9.91 0.66
N ALA A 183 -6.26 -9.12 0.57
CA ALA A 183 -6.11 -8.06 -0.42
C ALA A 183 -5.35 -8.63 -1.63
N TYR A 184 -6.03 -8.66 -2.77
CA TYR A 184 -5.48 -9.15 -4.05
C TYR A 184 -5.02 -7.96 -4.89
N LYS A 185 -3.76 -7.54 -4.71
CA LYS A 185 -3.18 -6.37 -5.38
C LYS A 185 -2.50 -6.77 -6.68
N LEU A 186 -3.20 -6.61 -7.80
CA LEU A 186 -2.66 -6.83 -9.14
C LEU A 186 -1.90 -5.58 -9.59
N VAL A 187 -0.58 -5.71 -9.68
CA VAL A 187 0.33 -4.64 -10.07
C VAL A 187 0.80 -4.88 -11.50
N THR A 188 0.41 -3.97 -12.39
CA THR A 188 0.87 -3.92 -13.77
C THR A 188 1.89 -2.80 -13.90
N VAL A 189 3.11 -3.13 -14.32
CA VAL A 189 4.15 -2.14 -14.63
C VAL A 189 4.45 -2.16 -16.12
N GLU A 190 4.42 -1.00 -16.77
CA GLU A 190 4.81 -0.84 -18.17
C GLU A 190 5.85 0.27 -18.32
N PHE A 191 7.07 -0.10 -18.70
CA PHE A 191 8.16 0.86 -18.94
C PHE A 191 8.81 0.68 -20.31
N LYS A 192 8.48 1.55 -21.26
CA LYS A 192 8.93 1.44 -22.67
C LYS A 192 10.25 2.18 -22.91
N TRP A 193 11.37 1.59 -22.47
CA TRP A 193 12.72 2.08 -22.80
C TRP A 193 13.64 0.93 -23.25
N ARG A 194 14.14 1.02 -24.48
CA ARG A 194 15.07 0.04 -25.07
C ARG A 194 16.32 -0.14 -24.19
N GLY A 195 16.54 -1.36 -23.71
CA GLY A 195 17.70 -1.74 -22.90
C GLY A 195 17.57 -1.54 -21.39
N LEU A 196 16.48 -0.89 -20.92
CA LEU A 196 16.24 -0.66 -19.48
C LEU A 196 14.89 -1.20 -18.99
N GLN A 197 13.97 -1.55 -19.90
CA GLN A 197 12.63 -2.05 -19.59
C GLN A 197 12.62 -3.10 -18.47
N SER A 198 13.21 -4.29 -18.71
CA SER A 198 13.12 -5.38 -17.73
C SER A 198 13.74 -5.04 -16.38
N LYS A 199 14.82 -4.24 -16.37
CA LYS A 199 15.49 -3.83 -15.13
C LYS A 199 14.60 -2.90 -14.30
N ILE A 200 13.96 -1.93 -14.94
CA ILE A 200 13.10 -0.95 -14.26
C ILE A 200 11.76 -1.57 -13.87
N GLU A 201 11.14 -2.38 -14.74
CA GLU A 201 9.89 -3.09 -14.41
C GLU A 201 10.07 -3.99 -13.18
N ASN A 202 11.14 -4.78 -13.12
CA ASN A 202 11.43 -5.62 -11.94
C ASN A 202 11.78 -4.80 -10.69
N PHE A 203 12.50 -3.68 -10.84
CA PHE A 203 12.81 -2.81 -9.72
C PHE A 203 11.53 -2.22 -9.10
N ILE A 204 10.61 -1.72 -9.93
CA ILE A 204 9.33 -1.18 -9.47
C ILE A 204 8.53 -2.27 -8.76
N GLN A 205 8.39 -3.47 -9.34
CA GLN A 205 7.67 -4.58 -8.69
C GLN A 205 8.27 -4.94 -7.31
N LYS A 206 9.60 -4.92 -7.17
CA LYS A 206 10.27 -5.14 -5.88
C LYS A 206 9.95 -4.03 -4.87
N MET A 207 9.91 -2.77 -5.33
CA MET A 207 9.57 -1.64 -4.47
C MET A 207 8.10 -1.68 -4.03
N GLU A 208 7.17 -2.03 -4.92
CA GLU A 208 5.75 -2.21 -4.57
C GLU A 208 5.57 -3.33 -3.54
N GLY A 209 6.23 -4.47 -3.74
CA GLY A 209 6.26 -5.54 -2.73
C GLY A 209 6.75 -5.06 -1.36
N ARG A 210 7.85 -4.28 -1.33
CA ARG A 210 8.38 -3.67 -0.09
C ARG A 210 7.36 -2.70 0.54
N VAL A 211 6.75 -1.82 -0.25
CA VAL A 211 5.72 -0.89 0.23
C VAL A 211 4.54 -1.65 0.82
N PHE A 212 4.01 -2.66 0.14
CA PHE A 212 2.90 -3.47 0.65
C PHE A 212 3.26 -4.18 1.95
N THR A 213 4.46 -4.78 2.05
CA THR A 213 4.88 -5.44 3.29
C THR A 213 4.92 -4.46 4.46
N HIS A 214 5.57 -3.31 4.31
CA HIS A 214 5.68 -2.33 5.39
C HIS A 214 4.33 -1.69 5.74
N PHE A 215 3.54 -1.34 4.73
CA PHE A 215 2.23 -0.74 4.91
C PHE A 215 1.30 -1.64 5.74
N HIS A 216 1.20 -2.94 5.40
CA HIS A 216 0.27 -3.83 6.10
C HIS A 216 0.77 -4.24 7.49
N ARG A 217 2.08 -4.28 7.71
CA ARG A 217 2.65 -4.39 9.07
C ARG A 217 2.26 -3.20 9.93
N GLN A 218 2.41 -2.00 9.39
CA GLN A 218 1.99 -0.77 10.07
C GLN A 218 0.48 -0.75 10.32
N LEU A 219 -0.35 -1.14 9.34
CA LEU A 219 -1.80 -1.21 9.46
C LEU A 219 -2.22 -2.07 10.65
N PHE A 220 -1.65 -3.27 10.78
CA PHE A 220 -1.96 -4.17 11.89
C PHE A 220 -1.48 -3.63 13.23
N CYS A 221 -0.24 -3.12 13.31
CA CYS A 221 0.32 -2.60 14.56
C CYS A 221 -0.33 -1.29 15.03
N LEU A 222 -1.04 -0.59 14.14
CA LEU A 222 -1.82 0.61 14.48
C LEU A 222 -3.31 0.31 14.70
N ILE A 223 -3.73 -0.95 14.76
CA ILE A 223 -5.15 -1.32 14.92
C ILE A 223 -5.82 -0.64 16.11
N ASP A 224 -5.12 -0.48 17.23
CA ASP A 224 -5.68 0.21 18.41
C ASP A 224 -5.99 1.69 18.13
N GLU A 225 -5.34 2.32 17.15
CA GLU A 225 -5.58 3.72 16.78
C GLU A 225 -6.84 3.88 15.92
N TRP A 226 -7.10 2.94 15.00
CA TRP A 226 -8.14 3.12 13.98
C TRP A 226 -9.37 2.22 14.12
N ILE A 227 -9.33 1.14 14.92
CA ILE A 227 -10.39 0.13 14.96
C ILE A 227 -11.78 0.65 15.35
N ASP A 228 -11.82 1.71 16.17
CA ASP A 228 -13.08 2.33 16.63
C ASP A 228 -13.46 3.57 15.80
N MET A 229 -12.68 3.92 14.78
CA MET A 229 -12.96 5.09 13.94
C MET A 229 -14.11 4.80 12.97
N SER A 230 -15.00 5.78 12.83
CA SER A 230 -15.99 5.79 11.76
C SER A 230 -15.39 6.30 10.45
N MET A 231 -16.11 6.10 9.34
CA MET A 231 -15.72 6.70 8.06
C MET A 231 -15.69 8.23 8.12
N ASP A 232 -16.53 8.87 8.95
CA ASP A 232 -16.55 10.33 9.14
C ASP A 232 -15.28 10.80 9.87
N ASP A 233 -14.86 10.07 10.92
CA ASP A 233 -13.60 10.35 11.62
C ASP A 233 -12.41 10.27 10.65
N ILE A 234 -12.40 9.28 9.76
CA ILE A 234 -11.36 9.12 8.74
C ILE A 234 -11.35 10.28 7.75
N ARG A 235 -12.50 10.82 7.34
CA ARG A 235 -12.53 12.01 6.47
C ARG A 235 -11.89 13.22 7.13
N HIS A 236 -12.12 13.40 8.43
CA HIS A 236 -11.44 14.44 9.20
C HIS A 236 -9.92 14.20 9.26
N VAL A 237 -9.48 12.96 9.52
CA VAL A 237 -8.05 12.60 9.50
C VAL A 237 -7.42 12.91 8.13
N GLU A 238 -8.09 12.60 7.01
CA GLU A 238 -7.60 12.90 5.67
C GLU A 238 -7.47 14.41 5.40
N GLU A 239 -8.45 15.20 5.84
CA GLU A 239 -8.44 16.66 5.71
C GLU A 239 -7.31 17.33 6.51
N GLU A 240 -7.10 16.88 7.76
CA GLU A 240 -6.00 17.35 8.60
C GLU A 240 -4.66 16.93 8.01
N THR A 241 -4.55 15.66 7.59
CA THR A 241 -3.34 15.12 6.99
C THR A 241 -2.95 15.89 5.73
N LYS A 242 -3.89 16.28 4.87
CA LYS A 242 -3.58 17.11 3.69
C LYS A 242 -2.84 18.39 4.08
N LYS A 243 -3.30 19.10 5.12
CA LYS A 243 -2.66 20.33 5.60
C LYS A 243 -1.29 20.05 6.22
N GLU A 244 -1.20 19.02 7.05
CA GLU A 244 0.06 18.63 7.69
C GLU A 244 1.14 18.26 6.68
N LEU A 245 0.80 17.50 5.63
CA LEU A 245 1.75 17.10 4.59
C LEU A 245 2.37 18.32 3.88
N ASP A 246 1.55 19.34 3.56
CA ASP A 246 2.05 20.57 2.95
C ASP A 246 3.03 21.32 3.86
N GLU A 247 2.75 21.37 5.16
CA GLU A 247 3.64 21.98 6.13
C GLU A 247 4.93 21.18 6.34
N MET A 248 4.81 19.86 6.52
CA MET A 248 5.94 18.94 6.75
C MET A 248 6.89 18.94 5.56
N ARG A 249 6.35 18.95 4.32
CA ARG A 249 7.15 19.02 3.09
C ARG A 249 8.09 20.24 3.09
N ILE A 250 7.69 21.36 3.69
CA ILE A 250 8.47 22.60 3.73
C ILE A 250 9.36 22.69 4.98
N LYS A 251 8.83 22.29 6.16
CA LYS A 251 9.45 22.57 7.46
C LYS A 251 10.34 21.43 7.97
N ASP A 252 10.04 20.18 7.63
CA ASP A 252 10.76 19.02 8.15
C ASP A 252 11.99 18.69 7.30
N GLY A 253 12.92 17.93 7.89
CA GLY A 253 14.01 17.28 7.13
C GLY A 253 13.51 16.06 6.34
N ILE A 254 14.34 15.58 5.40
CA ILE A 254 14.08 14.35 4.63
C ILE A 254 13.95 13.16 5.60
N LYS A 255 12.90 12.35 5.43
CA LYS A 255 12.61 11.16 6.24
C LYS A 255 11.95 10.05 5.42
N GLY A 256 11.72 8.90 6.03
CA GLY A 256 11.05 7.75 5.41
C GLY A 256 12.00 6.83 4.62
N MET A 257 11.42 5.97 3.79
CA MET A 257 12.16 5.00 2.99
C MET A 257 13.03 5.67 1.93
N SER A 258 14.19 5.05 1.71
CA SER A 258 15.11 5.34 0.61
C SER A 258 15.20 4.13 -0.30
N ALA A 259 15.23 4.36 -1.62
CA ALA A 259 15.50 3.31 -2.60
C ALA A 259 17.00 3.00 -2.76
N ALA A 260 17.87 3.68 -2.01
CA ALA A 260 19.29 3.35 -1.98
C ALA A 260 19.51 2.14 -1.07
N ASP A 261 19.39 0.95 -1.66
CA ASP A 261 20.13 -0.27 -1.32
C ASP A 261 20.53 -0.99 -2.62
#